data_AF-A0A498CTY0-F1
#
_entry.id   AF-A0A498CTY0-F1
#
_cell.length_a   1.000
_cell.length_b   1.000
_cell.length_c   1.000
_cell.angle_alpha   90.00
_cell.angle_beta   90.00
_cell.angle_gamma   90.00
#
_symmetry.space_group_name_H-M   'P 1'
#
loop_
_entity.id
_entity.type
_entity.pdbx_description
1 polymer ?
#
loop_
_entity_poly.entity_id
_entity_poly.type
_entity_poly.pdbx_seq_one_letter_code
_entity_poly.pdbx_strand_id
1 'polypeptide(L)'
;MPKYIAKQSLGHFRPGQEITGLEAKQLQALLASGAIEEYQEPQAPKADSTAAELASLEAEIAELKANEEILIAGKDKSDAEVVELKAKVEGLEKSLATSEAALKKAIAEAKKSTIADK
;
A
#
# COMPACT_ATOMS: atom_id res chain seq x y z
N MET A 1 11.65 -3.62 -54.25
CA MET A 1 11.13 -4.95 -53.86
C MET A 1 11.07 -5.00 -52.35
N PRO A 2 10.03 -5.58 -51.75
CA PRO A 2 9.97 -5.77 -50.30
C PRO A 2 11.15 -6.62 -49.84
N LYS A 3 11.79 -6.23 -48.73
CA LYS A 3 12.83 -7.04 -48.08
C LYS A 3 12.19 -7.86 -46.99
N TYR A 4 12.61 -9.12 -46.85
CA TYR A 4 12.08 -10.01 -45.82
C TYR A 4 13.19 -10.48 -44.91
N ILE A 5 12.93 -10.53 -43.61
CA ILE A 5 13.86 -11.00 -42.58
C ILE A 5 13.35 -12.31 -42.00
N ALA A 6 14.24 -13.28 -41.80
CA ALA A 6 13.91 -14.51 -41.11
C ALA A 6 13.67 -14.25 -39.62
N LYS A 7 12.52 -14.68 -39.07
CA LYS A 7 12.27 -14.62 -37.61
C LYS A 7 12.86 -15.82 -36.87
N GLN A 8 13.12 -16.90 -37.60
CA GLN A 8 13.68 -18.16 -37.10
C GLN A 8 14.67 -18.74 -38.11
N SER A 9 15.37 -19.82 -37.76
CA SER A 9 16.30 -20.47 -38.70
C SER A 9 15.55 -21.14 -39.85
N LEU A 10 15.88 -20.79 -41.10
CA LEU A 10 15.28 -21.32 -42.32
C LEU A 10 16.39 -21.83 -43.25
N GLY A 11 16.73 -23.12 -43.13
CA GLY A 11 17.85 -23.70 -43.89
C GLY A 11 19.17 -22.99 -43.57
N HIS A 12 19.69 -22.24 -44.55
CA HIS A 12 20.92 -21.46 -44.40
C HIS A 12 20.70 -20.07 -43.80
N PHE A 13 19.46 -19.58 -43.77
CA PHE A 13 19.12 -18.26 -43.21
C PHE A 13 18.98 -18.34 -41.69
N ARG A 14 19.68 -17.46 -40.98
CA ARG A 14 19.59 -17.30 -39.52
C ARG A 14 18.57 -16.23 -39.15
N PRO A 15 18.02 -16.24 -37.92
CA PRO A 15 17.15 -15.16 -37.44
C PRO A 15 17.83 -13.80 -37.61
N GLY A 16 17.09 -12.81 -38.14
CA GLY A 16 17.60 -11.48 -38.45
C GLY A 16 18.28 -11.33 -39.82
N GLN A 17 18.49 -12.42 -40.57
CA GLN A 17 19.05 -12.34 -41.93
C GLN A 17 18.00 -12.04 -42.99
N GLU A 18 18.41 -11.28 -44.01
CA GLU A 18 17.59 -11.03 -45.19
C GLU A 18 17.44 -12.29 -46.05
N ILE A 19 16.20 -12.57 -46.45
CA ILE A 19 15.84 -13.67 -47.32
C ILE A 19 15.96 -13.22 -48.77
N THR A 20 16.84 -13.88 -49.52
CA THR A 20 17.08 -13.58 -50.95
C THR A 20 16.97 -14.85 -51.80
N GLY A 21 16.54 -14.73 -53.06
CA GLY A 21 16.54 -15.84 -54.02
C GLY A 21 15.36 -16.82 -53.91
N LEU A 22 14.32 -16.50 -53.13
CA LEU A 22 13.08 -17.27 -53.07
C LEU A 22 12.01 -16.71 -54.01
N GLU A 23 11.15 -17.58 -54.52
CA GLU A 23 10.00 -17.17 -55.35
C GLU A 23 8.88 -16.52 -54.52
N ALA A 24 8.08 -15.67 -55.15
CA ALA A 24 7.00 -14.94 -54.48
C ALA A 24 5.99 -15.85 -53.75
N LYS A 25 5.66 -17.02 -54.31
CA LYS A 25 4.76 -18.00 -53.66
C LYS A 25 5.37 -18.56 -52.38
N GLN A 26 6.68 -18.78 -52.37
CA GLN A 26 7.40 -19.29 -51.20
C GLN A 26 7.49 -18.21 -50.12
N LEU A 27 7.83 -16.97 -50.50
CA LEU A 27 7.83 -15.83 -49.59
C LEU A 27 6.45 -15.62 -48.96
N GLN A 28 5.37 -15.69 -49.76
CA GLN A 28 4.01 -15.53 -49.23
C GLN A 28 3.61 -16.66 -48.28
N ALA A 29 3.98 -17.91 -48.55
CA ALA A 29 3.75 -19.04 -47.65
C ALA A 29 4.53 -18.89 -46.34
N LEU A 30 5.79 -18.42 -46.41
CA LEU A 30 6.64 -18.18 -45.25
C LEU A 30 6.17 -16.97 -44.42
N LEU A 31 5.65 -15.94 -45.07
CA LEU A 31 5.05 -14.79 -44.40
C LEU A 31 3.74 -15.20 -43.71
N ALA A 32 2.89 -15.98 -44.39
CA ALA A 32 1.65 -16.52 -43.82
C ALA A 32 1.90 -17.48 -42.65
N SER A 33 3.01 -18.22 -42.66
CA SER A 33 3.42 -19.06 -41.52
C SER A 33 4.15 -18.29 -40.41
N GLY A 34 4.45 -17.00 -40.61
CA GLY A 34 5.18 -16.17 -39.66
C GLY A 34 6.68 -16.49 -39.54
N ALA A 35 7.21 -17.31 -40.44
CA ALA A 35 8.62 -17.69 -40.48
C ALA A 35 9.54 -16.52 -40.91
N ILE A 36 8.98 -15.59 -41.70
CA ILE A 36 9.64 -14.35 -42.13
C ILE A 36 8.73 -13.16 -41.84
N GLU A 37 9.30 -11.97 -41.79
CA GLU A 37 8.56 -10.70 -41.75
C GLU A 37 9.11 -9.72 -42.77
N GLU A 38 8.28 -8.79 -43.23
CA GLU A 38 8.75 -7.68 -44.06
C GLU A 38 9.60 -6.74 -43.20
N TYR A 39 10.80 -6.41 -43.68
CA TYR A 39 11.72 -5.52 -42.99
C TYR A 39 11.05 -4.16 -42.79
N GLN A 40 10.93 -3.75 -41.54
CA GLN A 40 10.62 -2.38 -41.17
C GLN A 40 11.87 -1.74 -40.59
N GLU A 41 12.08 -0.45 -40.87
CA GLU A 41 13.14 0.29 -40.19
C GLU A 41 12.95 0.19 -38.67
N PRO A 42 14.03 -0.01 -37.89
CA PRO A 42 13.93 -0.02 -36.44
C PRO A 42 13.26 1.27 -35.97
N GLN A 43 12.08 1.14 -35.37
CA GLN A 43 11.43 2.29 -34.74
C GLN A 43 12.35 2.77 -33.62
N ALA A 44 12.56 4.10 -33.54
CA ALA A 44 13.32 4.69 -32.47
C ALA A 44 12.79 4.21 -31.10
N PRO A 45 13.67 3.91 -30.13
CA PRO A 45 13.22 3.51 -28.80
C PRO A 45 12.30 4.59 -28.25
N LYS A 46 11.11 4.17 -27.79
CA LYS A 46 10.15 5.07 -27.13
C LYS A 46 10.88 5.78 -25.98
N ALA A 47 10.62 7.08 -25.83
CA ALA A 47 11.21 7.88 -24.77
C ALA A 47 11.05 7.19 -23.40
N ASP A 48 12.17 7.03 -22.71
CA ASP A 48 12.27 6.28 -21.45
C ASP A 48 11.58 7.06 -20.32
N SER A 49 10.30 6.76 -20.07
CA SER A 49 9.48 7.40 -19.02
C SER A 49 9.85 6.94 -17.60
N THR A 50 10.74 5.96 -17.49
CA THR A 50 11.14 5.32 -16.24
C THR A 50 11.71 6.32 -15.22
N ALA A 51 12.46 7.32 -15.67
CA ALA A 51 13.02 8.34 -14.78
C ALA A 51 11.94 9.20 -14.10
N ALA A 52 10.85 9.53 -14.82
CA ALA A 52 9.75 10.31 -14.26
C ALA A 52 8.91 9.48 -13.28
N GLU A 53 8.70 8.20 -13.59
CA GLU A 53 8.00 7.26 -12.70
C GLU A 53 8.78 7.01 -11.41
N LEU A 54 10.11 6.86 -11.50
CA LEU A 54 10.97 6.71 -10.33
C LEU A 54 10.95 7.95 -9.44
N ALA A 55 11.04 9.16 -10.01
CA ALA A 55 10.96 10.40 -9.25
C ALA A 55 9.60 10.56 -8.55
N SER A 56 8.50 10.14 -9.20
CA SER A 56 7.18 10.13 -8.60
C SER A 56 7.08 9.16 -7.43
N LEU A 57 7.62 7.95 -7.57
CA LEU A 57 7.61 6.94 -6.50
C LEU A 57 8.48 7.36 -5.32
N GLU A 58 9.62 8.00 -5.56
CA GLU A 58 10.47 8.55 -4.48
C GLU A 58 9.74 9.63 -3.67
N ALA A 59 8.99 10.51 -4.34
CA ALA A 59 8.19 11.53 -3.68
C ALA A 59 7.06 10.90 -2.84
N GLU A 60 6.34 9.91 -3.38
CA GLU A 60 5.28 9.21 -2.66
C GLU A 60 5.82 8.46 -1.43
N ILE A 61 6.98 7.80 -1.55
CA ILE A 61 7.64 7.12 -0.42
C ILE A 61 8.02 8.13 0.67
N ALA A 62 8.51 9.32 0.31
CA ALA A 62 8.86 10.35 1.28
C ALA A 62 7.61 10.87 2.02
N GLU A 63 6.51 11.08 1.31
CA GLU A 63 5.23 11.49 1.90
C GLU A 63 4.65 10.42 2.84
N LEU A 64 4.67 9.15 2.41
CA LEU A 64 4.18 8.03 3.23
C LEU A 64 4.97 7.90 4.54
N LYS A 65 6.30 8.05 4.50
CA LYS A 65 7.14 8.02 5.71
C LYS A 65 6.80 9.16 6.67
N ALA A 66 6.63 10.37 6.17
CA ALA A 66 6.24 11.52 7.00
C ALA A 66 4.87 11.30 7.66
N ASN A 67 3.91 10.75 6.91
CA ASN A 67 2.59 10.42 7.45
C ASN A 67 2.64 9.30 8.50
N GLU A 68 3.47 8.28 8.29
CA GLU A 68 3.69 7.20 9.25
C GLU A 68 4.23 7.72 10.58
N GLU A 69 5.23 8.61 10.55
CA GLU A 69 5.78 9.24 11.77
C GLU A 69 4.72 10.02 12.55
N ILE A 70 3.87 10.79 11.86
CA ILE A 70 2.77 11.54 12.48
C ILE A 70 1.76 10.58 13.13
N LEU A 71 1.41 9.49 12.45
CA LEU A 71 0.46 8.51 12.97
C LEU A 71 1.00 7.78 14.20
N ILE A 72 2.28 7.41 14.21
CA ILE A 72 2.92 6.79 15.36
C ILE A 72 2.91 7.75 16.56
N ALA A 73 3.34 9.00 16.37
CA ALA A 73 3.35 10.00 17.43
C ALA A 73 1.93 10.29 17.96
N GLY A 74 0.94 10.35 17.07
CA GLY A 74 -0.47 10.51 17.45
C GLY A 74 -1.00 9.33 18.25
N LYS A 75 -0.67 8.11 17.84
CA LYS A 75 -1.04 6.88 18.55
C LYS A 75 -0.42 6.84 19.95
N ASP A 76 0.87 7.11 20.08
CA ASP A 76 1.56 7.07 21.37
C ASP A 76 0.97 8.09 22.36
N LYS A 77 0.63 9.29 21.87
CA LYS A 77 -0.06 10.30 22.68
C LYS A 77 -1.45 9.83 23.11
N SER A 78 -2.22 9.23 22.20
CA SER A 78 -3.55 8.70 22.51
C SER A 78 -3.49 7.55 23.52
N ASP A 79 -2.52 6.65 23.38
CA ASP A 79 -2.33 5.52 24.31
C ASP A 79 -1.96 6.02 25.72
N ALA A 80 -1.10 7.04 25.81
CA ALA A 80 -0.78 7.68 27.09
C ALA A 80 -2.00 8.33 27.75
N GLU A 81 -2.83 9.04 26.97
CA GLU A 81 -4.06 9.66 27.47
C GLU A 81 -5.07 8.61 27.95
N VAL A 82 -5.19 7.48 27.25
CA VAL A 82 -6.05 6.37 27.68
C VAL A 82 -5.59 5.78 29.02
N VAL A 83 -4.27 5.63 29.22
CA VAL A 83 -3.72 5.16 30.50
C VAL A 83 -4.04 6.15 31.63
N GLU A 84 -3.84 7.44 31.39
CA GLU A 84 -4.13 8.49 32.38
C GLU A 84 -5.62 8.54 32.73
N LEU A 85 -6.50 8.48 31.73
CA LEU A 85 -7.95 8.50 31.94
C LEU A 85 -8.41 7.27 32.72
N LYS A 86 -7.89 6.07 32.43
CA LYS A 86 -8.20 4.86 33.21
C LYS A 86 -7.80 5.02 34.67
N ALA A 87 -6.60 5.55 34.95
CA ALA A 87 -6.15 5.79 36.32
C ALA A 87 -7.05 6.81 37.06
N LYS A 88 -7.49 7.88 36.38
CA LYS A 88 -8.44 8.85 36.95
C LYS A 88 -9.80 8.22 37.24
N VAL A 89 -10.32 7.40 36.33
CA VAL A 89 -11.59 6.69 36.52
C VAL A 89 -11.52 5.78 37.75
N GLU A 90 -10.48 4.95 37.88
CA GLU A 90 -10.30 4.10 39.07
C GLU A 90 -10.20 4.92 40.37
N GLY A 91 -9.54 6.07 40.33
CA GLY A 91 -9.43 6.98 41.48
C GLY A 91 -10.78 7.59 41.89
N LEU A 92 -11.58 7.99 40.90
CA LEU A 92 -12.93 8.53 41.12
C LEU A 92 -13.89 7.46 41.64
N GLU A 93 -13.84 6.24 41.10
CA GLU A 93 -14.66 5.12 41.57
C GLU A 93 -14.38 4.78 43.05
N LYS A 94 -13.10 4.74 43.45
CA LYS A 94 -12.71 4.53 44.87
C LYS A 94 -13.22 5.65 45.78
N SER A 95 -13.11 6.90 45.32
CA SER A 95 -13.56 8.07 46.06
C SER A 95 -15.09 8.08 46.23
N LEU A 96 -15.82 7.72 45.17
CA LEU A 96 -17.27 7.58 45.19
C LEU A 96 -17.71 6.50 46.17
N ALA A 97 -17.12 5.30 46.10
CA ALA A 97 -17.43 4.20 47.02
C ALA A 97 -17.21 4.59 48.49
N THR A 98 -16.13 5.33 48.77
CA THR A 98 -15.82 5.85 50.11
C THR A 98 -16.86 6.86 50.58
N SER A 99 -17.24 7.80 49.70
CA SER A 99 -18.26 8.81 49.99
C SER A 99 -19.64 8.18 50.25
N GLU A 100 -20.04 7.21 49.42
CA GLU A 100 -21.29 6.48 49.61
C GLU A 100 -21.32 5.69 50.93
N ALA A 101 -20.21 5.06 51.31
CA ALA A 101 -20.09 4.36 52.59
C ALA A 101 -20.20 5.33 53.78
N ALA A 102 -19.53 6.48 53.70
CA ALA A 102 -19.60 7.52 54.73
C ALA A 102 -21.02 8.07 54.88
N LEU A 103 -21.71 8.33 53.76
CA LEU A 103 -23.09 8.79 53.75
C LEU A 103 -24.03 7.76 54.38
N LYS A 104 -23.90 6.48 54.02
CA LYS A 104 -24.69 5.38 54.63
C LYS A 104 -24.47 5.29 56.14
N LYS A 105 -23.23 5.43 56.60
CA LYS A 105 -22.89 5.43 58.03
C LYS A 105 -23.52 6.63 58.75
N ALA A 106 -23.39 7.84 58.19
CA ALA A 106 -23.99 9.05 58.77
C ALA A 106 -25.52 8.95 58.87
N ILE A 107 -26.18 8.40 57.85
CA ILE A 107 -27.64 8.16 57.86
C ILE A 107 -28.01 7.17 58.97
N ALA A 108 -27.24 6.09 59.17
CA ALA A 108 -27.50 5.11 60.21
C ALA A 108 -27.32 5.71 61.62
N GLU A 109 -26.27 6.49 61.84
CA GLU A 109 -26.00 7.18 63.12
C GLU A 109 -27.08 8.22 63.45
N ALA A 110 -27.52 9.01 62.46
CA ALA A 110 -28.60 9.97 62.62
C ALA A 110 -29.91 9.28 63.05
N LYS A 111 -30.28 8.17 62.42
CA LYS A 111 -31.47 7.39 62.80
C LYS A 111 -31.38 6.84 64.23
N LYS A 112 -30.20 6.42 64.67
CA LYS A 112 -30.00 5.91 66.03
C LYS A 112 -30.16 7.01 67.08
N SER A 113 -29.69 8.23 66.80
CA SER A 113 -29.86 9.38 67.70
C SER A 113 -31.34 9.76 67.87
N THR A 114 -32.13 9.75 66.80
CA THR A 114 -33.58 10.08 66.87
C THR A 114 -34.43 9.07 67.63
N ILE A 115 -33.92 7.86 67.87
CA ILE A 115 -34.60 6.80 68.63
C ILE A 115 -34.22 6.85 70.12
N ALA A 116 -33.04 7.39 70.45
CA ALA A 116 -32.56 7.49 71.84
C ALA A 116 -33.13 8.69 72.62
N ASP A 117 -33.65 9.71 71.93
CA ASP A 117 -34.28 10.91 72.51
C ASP A 117 -35.82 10.80 72.66
N LYS A 118 -36.41 9.61 72.44
CA LYS A 118 -37.85 9.31 72.65
C LYS A 118 -38.03 8.30 73.79
#